data_AF-A0AAW1HM49-F1
#
_entry.id   AF-A0AAW1HM49-F1
#
_cell.length_a   1.000
_cell.length_b   1.000
_cell.length_c   1.000
_cell.angle_alpha   90.00
_cell.angle_beta   90.00
_cell.angle_gamma   90.00
#
_symmetry.space_group_name_H-M   'P 1'
#
loop_
_entity.id
_entity.type
_entity.pdbx_description
1 polymer ?
#
loop_
_entity_poly.entity_id
_entity_poly.type
_entity_poly.pdbx_seq_one_letter_code
_entity_poly.pdbx_strand_id
1 'polypeptide(L)'
;MPNRKPLRLNGDLNGNHVGVDVGSFVSAEISNVSSVGLLLNGGVSLKSWIDYEASSKRLEIRLAESGTDRPYNPLMSYPIDLSKMWGDNDVLVGFSSSSGNSSQISCLSSWSFEIRTVPSSMHSEPLNPESKLDEDRPVRRKNCFLTVLGVVIFATGCGTLVAFVALFVWVIFFGRHSNVVPELPMNAVDFKYEKVNVTVDNNVADDSMRSSTC
;
A
#
# COMPACT_ATOMS: atom_id res chain seq x y z
N MET A 1 -29.19 38.34 -9.60
CA MET A 1 -30.24 37.29 -9.58
C MET A 1 -29.53 35.94 -9.54
N PRO A 2 -29.56 35.16 -8.44
CA PRO A 2 -28.97 33.84 -8.48
C PRO A 2 -29.93 32.93 -9.25
N ASN A 3 -29.40 32.32 -10.31
CA ASN A 3 -30.10 31.39 -11.17
C ASN A 3 -30.44 30.14 -10.36
N ARG A 4 -31.68 30.03 -9.86
CA ARG A 4 -32.13 28.84 -9.13
C ARG A 4 -32.24 27.69 -10.13
N LYS A 5 -31.30 26.76 -10.09
CA LYS A 5 -31.42 25.46 -10.77
C LYS A 5 -32.77 24.83 -10.34
N PRO A 6 -33.58 24.30 -11.28
CA PRO A 6 -34.88 23.73 -10.94
C PRO A 6 -34.71 22.56 -9.96
N LEU A 7 -35.50 22.56 -8.89
CA LEU A 7 -35.54 21.49 -7.91
C LEU A 7 -36.05 20.21 -8.59
N ARG A 8 -35.14 19.28 -8.88
CA ARG A 8 -35.50 17.94 -9.36
C ARG A 8 -35.88 17.10 -8.14
N LEU A 9 -37.14 16.65 -8.11
CA LEU A 9 -37.75 15.91 -7.00
C LEU A 9 -37.10 14.54 -6.70
N ASN A 10 -36.17 14.05 -7.51
CA ASN A 10 -35.64 12.69 -7.39
C ASN A 10 -34.12 12.56 -7.22
N GLY A 11 -33.33 13.64 -7.15
CA GLY A 11 -31.86 13.56 -6.97
C GLY A 11 -31.08 12.85 -8.10
N ASP A 12 -31.76 12.14 -8.98
CA ASP A 12 -31.20 11.41 -10.12
C ASP A 12 -31.52 12.19 -11.42
N LEU A 13 -30.48 12.42 -12.22
CA LEU A 13 -30.61 13.06 -13.52
C LEU A 13 -31.01 12.07 -14.62
N ASN A 14 -30.41 10.87 -14.61
CA ASN A 14 -30.58 9.74 -15.52
C ASN A 14 -29.68 8.56 -15.07
N GLY A 15 -29.83 7.35 -15.62
CA GLY A 15 -28.98 6.20 -15.23
C GLY A 15 -27.48 6.26 -15.58
N ASN A 16 -26.97 7.39 -16.09
CA ASN A 16 -25.58 7.60 -16.51
C ASN A 16 -25.05 8.95 -15.98
N HIS A 17 -25.11 9.15 -14.66
CA HIS A 17 -24.70 10.40 -14.01
C HIS A 17 -23.65 10.18 -12.92
N VAL A 18 -22.95 11.25 -12.56
CA VAL A 18 -22.10 11.35 -11.37
C VAL A 18 -22.67 12.44 -10.48
N GLY A 19 -22.74 12.18 -9.17
CA GLY A 19 -23.29 13.09 -8.16
C GLY A 19 -22.34 13.32 -6.99
N VAL A 20 -22.48 14.47 -6.33
CA VAL A 20 -21.84 14.77 -5.02
C VAL A 20 -22.92 14.80 -3.95
N ASP A 21 -22.89 13.82 -3.05
CA ASP A 21 -23.84 13.67 -1.95
C ASP A 21 -23.26 14.24 -0.66
N VAL A 22 -24.03 15.11 0.01
CA VAL A 22 -23.59 15.77 1.25
C VAL A 22 -24.66 15.59 2.33
N GLY A 23 -24.47 14.60 3.20
CA GLY A 23 -25.38 14.30 4.31
C GLY A 23 -26.77 13.81 3.91
N SER A 24 -27.00 13.51 2.63
CA SER A 24 -28.27 13.08 2.06
C SER A 24 -28.01 12.24 0.80
N PHE A 25 -28.97 11.37 0.43
CA PHE A 25 -28.96 10.63 -0.84
C PHE A 25 -29.38 11.47 -2.05
N VAL A 26 -29.78 12.73 -1.85
CA VAL A 26 -30.05 13.68 -2.93
C VAL A 26 -28.78 14.48 -3.18
N SER A 27 -28.18 14.30 -4.36
CA SER A 27 -26.93 14.97 -4.71
C SER A 27 -27.06 16.49 -4.73
N ALA A 28 -26.07 17.16 -4.16
CA ALA A 28 -25.94 18.61 -4.17
C ALA A 28 -25.51 19.16 -5.54
N GLU A 29 -24.77 18.37 -6.32
CA GLU A 29 -24.39 18.67 -7.70
C GLU A 29 -24.40 17.36 -8.51
N ILE A 30 -24.86 17.43 -9.78
CA ILE A 30 -25.03 16.26 -10.66
C ILE A 30 -24.54 16.62 -12.06
N SER A 31 -23.83 15.70 -12.70
CA SER A 31 -23.36 15.84 -14.09
C SER A 31 -23.70 14.61 -14.92
N ASN A 32 -24.17 14.83 -16.14
CA ASN A 32 -24.46 13.76 -17.09
C ASN A 32 -23.17 13.27 -17.75
N VAL A 33 -22.83 12.00 -17.56
CA VAL A 33 -21.59 11.41 -18.08
C VAL A 33 -21.62 11.30 -19.61
N SER A 34 -22.81 11.20 -20.21
CA SER A 34 -22.95 11.21 -21.68
C SER A 34 -22.51 12.54 -22.31
N SER A 35 -22.42 13.64 -21.54
CA SER A 35 -21.95 14.93 -22.06
C SER A 35 -20.48 14.93 -22.47
N VAL A 36 -19.70 13.98 -21.94
CA VAL A 36 -18.29 13.76 -22.28
C VAL A 36 -18.10 12.48 -23.11
N GLY A 37 -19.18 11.93 -23.67
CA GLY A 37 -19.13 10.75 -24.55
C GLY A 37 -18.91 9.42 -23.82
N LEU A 38 -19.09 9.38 -22.50
CA LEU A 38 -18.85 8.19 -21.68
C LEU A 38 -20.15 7.49 -21.28
N LEU A 39 -20.04 6.19 -21.02
CA LEU A 39 -21.14 5.33 -20.57
C LEU A 39 -20.68 4.46 -19.40
N LEU A 40 -21.23 4.68 -18.20
CA LEU A 40 -20.82 4.02 -16.95
C LEU A 40 -20.99 2.51 -16.98
N ASN A 41 -22.01 2.02 -17.70
CA ASN A 41 -22.31 0.60 -17.87
C ASN A 41 -21.91 0.07 -19.25
N GLY A 42 -20.97 0.74 -19.94
CA GLY A 42 -20.52 0.36 -21.28
C GLY A 42 -19.61 -0.88 -21.35
N GLY A 43 -19.28 -1.50 -20.21
CA GLY A 43 -18.36 -2.65 -20.14
C GLY A 43 -16.88 -2.28 -20.32
N VAL A 44 -16.56 -0.98 -20.35
CA VAL A 44 -15.20 -0.46 -20.39
C VAL A 44 -14.75 -0.08 -18.99
N SER A 45 -13.47 -0.30 -18.69
CA SER A 45 -12.88 0.17 -17.45
C SER A 45 -12.79 1.69 -17.44
N LEU A 46 -13.28 2.32 -16.38
CA LEU A 46 -13.22 3.77 -16.21
C LEU A 46 -12.23 4.15 -15.12
N LYS A 47 -11.68 5.36 -15.23
CA LYS A 47 -10.79 5.95 -14.23
C LYS A 47 -11.35 7.30 -13.77
N SER A 48 -11.49 7.44 -12.46
CA SER A 48 -11.94 8.67 -11.80
C SER A 48 -10.80 9.30 -11.01
N TRP A 49 -10.75 10.63 -11.02
CA TRP A 49 -9.90 11.42 -10.13
C TRP A 49 -10.79 12.34 -9.31
N ILE A 50 -10.59 12.31 -7.99
CA ILE A 50 -11.32 13.13 -7.03
C ILE A 50 -10.27 13.97 -6.31
N ASP A 51 -10.26 15.27 -6.59
CA ASP A 51 -9.29 16.20 -6.04
C ASP A 51 -10.00 17.21 -5.15
N TYR A 52 -9.48 17.43 -3.94
CA TYR A 52 -9.94 18.49 -3.06
C TYR A 52 -8.82 19.53 -2.85
N GLU A 53 -9.08 20.77 -3.23
CA GLU A 53 -8.17 21.88 -3.03
C GLU A 53 -8.59 22.67 -1.77
N ALA A 54 -7.82 22.52 -0.70
CA ALA A 54 -8.15 23.10 0.61
C ALA A 54 -8.16 24.64 0.59
N SER A 55 -7.28 25.27 -0.19
CA SER A 55 -7.18 26.73 -0.27
C SER A 55 -8.44 27.37 -0.88
N SER A 56 -9.01 26.73 -1.89
CA SER A 56 -10.20 27.20 -2.59
C SER A 56 -11.50 26.53 -2.15
N LYS A 57 -11.41 25.54 -1.24
CA LYS A 57 -12.55 24.75 -0.72
C LYS A 57 -13.37 24.16 -1.86
N ARG A 58 -12.66 23.51 -2.79
CA ARG A 58 -13.23 23.04 -4.05
C ARG A 58 -12.93 21.58 -4.27
N LEU A 59 -13.99 20.81 -4.47
CA LEU A 59 -13.93 19.43 -4.93
C LEU A 59 -14.04 19.40 -6.46
N GLU A 60 -13.16 18.65 -7.11
CA GLU A 60 -13.19 18.43 -8.55
C GLU A 60 -13.22 16.94 -8.85
N ILE A 61 -14.11 16.55 -9.76
CA ILE A 61 -14.26 15.17 -10.22
C ILE A 61 -13.95 15.13 -11.71
N ARG A 62 -13.03 14.24 -12.08
CA ARG A 62 -12.68 13.92 -13.48
C ARG A 62 -12.99 12.46 -13.74
N LEU A 63 -13.41 12.14 -14.94
CA LEU A 63 -13.73 10.79 -15.37
C LEU A 63 -13.27 10.60 -16.81
N ALA A 64 -12.64 9.46 -17.09
CA ALA A 64 -12.24 9.06 -18.44
C ALA A 64 -12.22 7.53 -18.56
N GLU A 65 -12.06 7.01 -19.77
CA GLU A 65 -11.75 5.60 -19.96
C GLU A 65 -10.36 5.27 -19.39
N SER A 66 -10.21 4.06 -18.87
CA SER A 66 -8.92 3.63 -18.33
C SER A 66 -7.90 3.50 -19.45
N GLY A 67 -6.71 4.06 -19.24
CA GLY A 67 -5.64 4.11 -20.25
C GLY A 67 -5.58 5.41 -21.04
N THR A 68 -6.56 6.31 -20.90
CA THR A 68 -6.47 7.67 -21.45
C THR A 68 -5.83 8.63 -20.44
N ASP A 69 -5.32 9.75 -20.95
CA ASP A 69 -4.80 10.83 -20.11
C ASP A 69 -5.88 11.44 -19.21
N ARG A 70 -5.45 11.98 -18.07
CA ARG A 70 -6.33 12.70 -17.15
C ARG A 70 -6.90 13.94 -17.85
N PRO A 71 -8.24 14.11 -17.91
CA PRO A 71 -8.84 15.30 -18.51
C PRO A 71 -8.40 16.58 -17.80
N TYR A 72 -8.07 17.61 -18.58
CA TYR A 72 -7.72 18.93 -18.06
C TYR A 72 -8.92 19.56 -17.32
N ASN A 73 -10.05 19.64 -18.01
CA ASN A 73 -11.30 20.14 -17.45
C ASN A 73 -11.96 19.06 -16.59
N PRO A 74 -12.41 19.38 -15.37
CA PRO A 74 -13.19 18.46 -14.56
C PRO A 74 -14.59 18.23 -15.17
N LEU A 75 -15.12 17.03 -15.00
CA LEU A 75 -16.52 16.70 -15.31
C LEU A 75 -17.48 17.52 -14.43
N MET A 76 -17.05 17.79 -13.19
CA MET A 76 -17.78 18.56 -12.19
C MET A 76 -16.82 19.25 -11.22
N SER A 77 -17.21 20.44 -10.78
CA SER A 77 -16.58 21.12 -9.65
C SER A 77 -17.65 21.58 -8.67
N TYR A 78 -17.43 21.32 -7.37
CA TYR A 78 -18.38 21.62 -6.30
C TYR A 78 -17.70 22.37 -5.15
N PRO A 79 -18.18 23.56 -4.75
CA PRO A 79 -17.64 24.28 -3.61
C PRO A 79 -18.09 23.63 -2.30
N ILE A 80 -17.15 23.13 -1.51
CA ILE A 80 -17.41 22.50 -0.23
C ILE A 80 -16.24 22.73 0.74
N ASP A 81 -16.57 23.02 1.99
CA ASP A 81 -15.58 23.14 3.06
C ASP A 81 -15.56 21.85 3.89
N LEU A 82 -14.66 20.93 3.54
CA LEU A 82 -14.54 19.66 4.25
C LEU A 82 -14.09 19.85 5.71
N SER A 83 -13.30 20.90 6.00
CA SER A 83 -12.87 21.22 7.37
C SER A 83 -14.04 21.65 8.24
N LYS A 84 -15.00 22.40 7.68
CA LYS A 84 -16.23 22.76 8.39
C LYS A 84 -17.17 21.58 8.56
N MET A 85 -17.19 20.66 7.59
CA MET A 85 -18.10 19.52 7.58
C MET A 85 -17.71 18.46 8.60
N TRP A 86 -16.42 18.13 8.69
CA TRP A 86 -15.93 17.08 9.58
C TRP A 86 -15.23 17.63 10.82
N GLY A 87 -14.87 18.91 10.86
CA GLY A 87 -14.10 19.49 11.97
C GLY A 87 -12.74 18.82 12.10
N ASP A 88 -12.33 18.60 13.35
CA ASP A 88 -11.08 17.91 13.71
C ASP A 88 -11.28 16.40 13.90
N ASN A 89 -12.40 15.84 13.42
CA ASN A 89 -12.69 14.41 13.58
C ASN A 89 -11.92 13.57 12.55
N ASP A 90 -11.55 12.37 12.96
CA ASP A 90 -11.00 11.37 12.05
C ASP A 90 -12.05 10.92 11.02
N VAL A 91 -11.63 10.78 9.76
CA VAL A 91 -12.51 10.41 8.64
C VAL A 91 -11.95 9.18 7.93
N LEU A 92 -12.84 8.23 7.62
CA LEU A 92 -12.52 7.06 6.81
C LEU A 92 -12.93 7.31 5.36
N VAL A 93 -12.03 6.94 4.43
CA VAL A 93 -12.28 7.00 2.99
C VAL A 93 -12.34 5.58 2.45
N GLY A 94 -13.33 5.32 1.61
CA GLY A 94 -13.53 3.99 1.03
C GLY A 94 -14.52 3.99 -0.12
N PHE A 95 -14.81 2.80 -0.61
CA PHE A 95 -15.75 2.58 -1.71
C PHE A 95 -16.97 1.82 -1.19
N SER A 96 -18.12 2.14 -1.76
CA SER A 96 -19.36 1.40 -1.55
C SER A 96 -20.05 1.23 -2.90
N SER A 97 -20.69 0.09 -3.09
CA SER A 97 -21.44 -0.21 -4.31
C SER A 97 -22.63 -1.07 -3.96
N SER A 98 -23.73 -0.85 -4.67
CA SER A 98 -24.91 -1.68 -4.59
C SER A 98 -25.40 -2.00 -5.99
N SER A 99 -25.69 -3.27 -6.24
CA SER A 99 -26.46 -3.71 -7.38
C SER A 99 -27.86 -4.00 -6.85
N GLY A 100 -28.84 -3.15 -7.19
CA GLY A 100 -30.24 -3.42 -6.87
C GLY A 100 -30.78 -4.60 -7.70
N ASN A 101 -31.88 -4.40 -8.41
CA ASN A 101 -32.38 -5.40 -9.38
C ASN A 101 -31.59 -5.42 -10.70
N SER A 102 -30.30 -5.09 -10.66
CA SER A 102 -29.42 -4.97 -11.83
C SER A 102 -28.37 -6.09 -11.83
N SER A 103 -28.02 -6.59 -13.01
CA SER A 103 -26.92 -7.55 -13.20
C SER A 103 -25.54 -6.89 -13.31
N GLN A 104 -25.42 -5.60 -12.96
CA GLN A 104 -24.15 -4.88 -13.02
C GLN A 104 -23.21 -5.34 -11.91
N ILE A 105 -21.94 -5.54 -12.29
CA ILE A 105 -20.85 -5.90 -11.38
C ILE A 105 -19.93 -4.69 -11.24
N SER A 106 -19.63 -4.29 -10.02
CA SER A 106 -18.68 -3.22 -9.72
C SER A 106 -17.33 -3.81 -9.32
N CYS A 107 -16.32 -3.63 -10.17
CA CYS A 107 -14.95 -4.07 -9.93
C CYS A 107 -14.04 -2.88 -9.65
N LEU A 108 -13.27 -2.92 -8.57
CA LEU A 108 -12.20 -1.96 -8.29
C LEU A 108 -10.84 -2.57 -8.71
N SER A 109 -10.33 -2.19 -9.88
CA SER A 109 -9.05 -2.72 -10.37
C SER A 109 -7.83 -2.14 -9.67
N SER A 110 -7.87 -0.85 -9.33
CA SER A 110 -6.79 -0.18 -8.60
C SER A 110 -7.30 1.11 -7.95
N TRP A 111 -6.66 1.54 -6.87
CA TRP A 111 -6.92 2.83 -6.25
C TRP A 111 -5.66 3.36 -5.57
N SER A 112 -5.61 4.67 -5.41
CA SER A 112 -4.55 5.38 -4.69
C SER A 112 -5.17 6.57 -3.98
N PHE A 113 -4.72 6.84 -2.77
CA PHE A 113 -5.17 7.97 -1.97
C PHE A 113 -3.96 8.71 -1.41
N GLU A 114 -3.94 10.03 -1.60
CA GLU A 114 -2.84 10.90 -1.17
C GLU A 114 -3.44 12.12 -0.46
N ILE A 115 -2.93 12.42 0.73
CA ILE A 115 -3.21 13.67 1.44
C ILE A 115 -1.96 14.54 1.33
N ARG A 116 -2.14 15.78 0.86
CA ARG A 116 -1.08 16.78 0.80
C ARG A 116 -1.25 17.77 1.94
N THR A 117 -0.23 17.89 2.77
CA THR A 117 -0.21 18.91 3.82
C THR A 117 0.20 20.24 3.18
N VAL A 118 -0.69 21.24 3.23
CA VAL A 118 -0.34 22.61 2.86
C VAL A 118 0.27 23.28 4.10
N PRO A 119 1.53 23.74 4.06
CA PRO A 119 2.12 24.47 5.18
C PRO A 119 1.31 25.73 5.46
N SER A 120 0.88 25.92 6.71
CA SER A 120 0.14 27.11 7.15
C SER A 120 1.02 28.37 7.23
N SER A 121 2.34 28.25 7.06
CA SER A 121 3.26 29.38 7.12
C SER A 121 3.38 30.07 5.75
N MET A 122 2.46 30.99 5.47
CA MET A 122 2.59 32.02 4.43
C MET A 122 2.92 33.40 5.03
N HIS A 123 3.33 33.45 6.30
CA HIS A 123 3.97 34.64 6.82
C HIS A 123 5.43 34.60 6.37
N SER A 124 5.79 35.53 5.49
CA SER A 124 7.19 35.90 5.32
C SER A 124 7.70 36.26 6.71
N GLU A 125 8.53 35.42 7.33
CA GLU A 125 9.37 35.89 8.41
C GLU A 125 10.12 37.11 7.87
N PRO A 126 10.10 38.25 8.58
CA PRO A 126 10.91 39.38 8.17
C PRO A 126 12.36 38.89 8.13
N LEU A 127 13.03 39.07 6.98
CA LEU A 127 14.44 38.77 6.84
C LEU A 127 15.19 39.55 7.91
N ASN A 128 15.69 38.85 8.93
CA ASN A 128 16.66 39.41 9.85
C ASN A 128 18.01 39.49 9.10
N PRO A 129 18.55 40.69 8.83
CA PRO A 129 19.80 40.82 8.09
C PRO A 129 21.03 40.32 8.86
N GLU A 130 20.90 39.91 10.13
CA GLU A 130 22.02 39.53 11.01
C GLU A 130 22.17 38.02 11.30
N SER A 131 21.67 37.11 10.45
CA SER A 131 21.97 35.68 10.58
C SER A 131 22.69 35.14 9.35
N LYS A 132 23.94 35.59 9.14
CA LYS A 132 24.91 34.91 8.27
C LYS A 132 26.18 34.66 9.06
N LEU A 133 26.20 33.53 9.77
CA LEU A 133 27.35 32.66 10.03
C LEU A 133 26.90 31.65 11.09
N ASP A 134 26.26 30.56 10.65
CA ASP A 134 26.85 29.24 10.88
C ASP A 134 26.03 28.10 10.26
N GLU A 135 26.77 27.07 9.89
CA GLU A 135 26.36 25.72 9.51
C GLU A 135 25.50 25.50 8.25
N ASP A 136 26.22 25.22 7.16
CA ASP A 136 25.85 24.16 6.21
C ASP A 136 25.71 22.82 6.96
N ARG A 137 24.49 22.49 7.41
CA ARG A 137 24.14 21.13 7.81
C ARG A 137 23.63 20.36 6.60
N PRO A 138 24.40 19.41 6.03
CA PRO A 138 23.82 18.45 5.13
C PRO A 138 22.78 17.63 5.90
N VAL A 139 21.55 17.62 5.42
CA VAL A 139 20.48 16.73 5.86
C VAL A 139 20.93 15.29 5.62
N ARG A 140 21.66 14.74 6.60
CA ARG A 140 22.21 13.38 6.55
C ARG A 140 21.12 12.39 6.98
N ARG A 141 20.16 12.21 6.06
CA ARG A 141 19.16 11.15 6.13
C ARG A 141 19.86 9.81 5.88
N LYS A 142 19.66 8.87 6.82
CA LYS A 142 20.10 7.45 6.84
C LYS A 142 21.55 7.15 7.25
N ASN A 143 21.87 7.32 8.53
CA ASN A 143 23.05 6.68 9.13
C ASN A 143 22.74 5.65 10.24
N CYS A 144 21.50 5.54 10.75
CA CYS A 144 21.23 4.63 11.87
C CYS A 144 21.33 3.14 11.46
N PHE A 145 20.76 2.78 10.31
CA PHE A 145 20.82 1.40 9.79
C PHE A 145 22.23 0.93 9.45
N LEU A 146 23.08 1.83 8.93
CA LEU A 146 24.44 1.48 8.54
C LEU A 146 25.34 1.19 9.75
N THR A 147 25.17 1.97 10.84
CA THR A 147 25.89 1.75 12.09
C THR A 147 25.50 0.42 12.74
N VAL A 148 24.20 0.08 12.76
CA VAL A 148 23.73 -1.20 13.30
C VAL A 148 24.26 -2.38 12.48
N LEU A 149 24.21 -2.30 11.14
CA LEU A 149 24.72 -3.36 10.27
C LEU A 149 26.23 -3.58 10.47
N GLY A 150 27.01 -2.50 10.63
CA GLY A 150 28.44 -2.58 10.90
C GLY A 150 28.77 -3.31 12.20
N VAL A 151 28.02 -3.04 13.28
CA VAL A 151 28.22 -3.71 14.58
C VAL A 151 27.91 -5.21 14.48
N VAL A 152 26.84 -5.59 13.79
CA VAL A 152 26.46 -7.01 13.62
C VAL A 152 27.53 -7.77 12.83
N ILE A 153 28.00 -7.22 11.70
CA ILE A 153 29.03 -7.88 10.87
C ILE A 153 30.32 -8.07 11.67
N PHE A 154 30.74 -7.06 12.44
CA PHE A 154 31.96 -7.14 13.24
C PHE A 154 31.84 -8.17 14.37
N ALA A 155 30.70 -8.20 15.08
CA ALA A 155 30.45 -9.17 16.14
C ALA A 155 30.39 -10.62 15.62
N THR A 156 29.69 -10.86 14.51
CA THR A 156 29.59 -12.19 13.90
C THR A 156 30.94 -12.66 13.35
N GLY A 157 31.68 -11.79 12.66
CA GLY A 157 33.00 -12.10 12.10
C GLY A 157 34.03 -12.43 13.19
N CYS A 158 34.18 -11.57 14.20
CA CYS A 158 35.15 -11.80 15.27
C CYS A 158 34.78 -13.01 16.14
N GLY A 159 33.49 -13.19 16.47
CA GLY A 159 33.05 -14.31 17.30
C GLY A 159 33.33 -15.67 16.67
N THR A 160 33.03 -15.81 15.37
CA THR A 160 33.29 -17.06 14.64
C THR A 160 34.78 -17.34 14.51
N LEU A 161 35.60 -16.33 14.17
CA LEU A 161 37.06 -16.50 14.04
C LEU A 161 37.70 -17.00 15.34
N VAL A 162 37.33 -16.41 16.49
CA VAL A 162 37.87 -16.81 17.80
C VAL A 162 37.48 -18.25 18.14
N ALA A 163 36.22 -18.63 17.89
CA ALA A 163 35.77 -20.01 18.12
C ALA A 163 36.53 -21.01 17.23
N PHE A 164 36.74 -20.72 15.96
CA PHE A 164 37.51 -21.58 15.05
C PHE A 164 38.96 -21.73 15.50
N VAL A 165 39.63 -20.65 15.91
CA VAL A 165 41.00 -20.71 16.41
C VAL A 165 41.07 -21.54 17.69
N ALA A 166 40.13 -21.35 18.62
CA ALA A 166 40.07 -22.14 19.86
C ALA A 166 39.86 -23.65 19.57
N LEU A 167 38.96 -23.99 18.65
CA LEU A 167 38.75 -25.38 18.22
C LEU A 167 39.99 -25.97 17.54
N PHE A 168 40.66 -25.20 16.67
CA PHE A 168 41.87 -25.65 15.99
C PHE A 168 43.01 -25.91 16.97
N VAL A 169 43.19 -25.02 17.96
CA VAL A 169 44.16 -25.20 19.05
C VAL A 169 43.77 -26.43 19.89
N TRP A 170 42.49 -26.62 20.23
CA TRP A 170 42.03 -27.80 20.96
C TRP A 170 42.35 -29.09 20.21
N VAL A 171 42.07 -29.17 18.90
CA VAL A 171 42.36 -30.35 18.09
C VAL A 171 43.86 -30.63 18.02
N ILE A 172 44.72 -29.61 17.90
CA ILE A 172 46.17 -29.82 17.88
C ILE A 172 46.68 -30.29 19.24
N PHE A 173 46.24 -29.67 20.34
CA PHE A 173 46.75 -29.99 21.68
C PHE A 173 46.19 -31.32 22.21
N PHE A 174 44.90 -31.59 22.03
CA PHE A 174 44.27 -32.82 22.51
C PHE A 174 44.34 -33.98 21.50
N GLY A 175 44.37 -33.71 20.19
CA GLY A 175 44.56 -34.73 19.16
C GLY A 175 45.99 -35.27 19.08
N ARG A 176 46.99 -34.54 19.58
CA ARG A 176 48.37 -35.05 19.71
C ARG A 176 48.61 -35.85 20.99
N HIS A 177 47.66 -35.89 21.92
CA HIS A 177 47.79 -36.58 23.22
C HIS A 177 47.00 -37.90 23.32
N SER A 178 46.56 -38.47 22.18
CA SER A 178 45.93 -39.79 22.14
C SER A 178 46.41 -40.60 20.95
N ASN A 179 47.72 -40.86 20.91
CA ASN A 179 48.28 -42.02 20.22
C ASN A 179 48.93 -42.91 21.28
N VAL A 180 48.08 -43.53 22.10
CA VAL A 180 48.44 -44.71 22.90
C VAL A 180 47.35 -45.72 22.61
N VAL A 181 47.68 -46.68 21.75
CA VAL A 181 46.89 -47.88 21.47
C VAL A 181 47.14 -48.89 22.59
N PRO A 182 46.09 -49.37 23.27
CA PRO A 182 46.10 -50.76 23.70
C PRO A 182 44.76 -51.49 23.47
N GLU A 183 44.84 -52.58 22.70
CA GLU A 183 44.26 -53.92 22.87
C GLU A 183 42.78 -54.08 23.33
N LEU A 184 42.00 -54.78 22.50
CA LEU A 184 40.62 -55.26 22.73
C LEU A 184 40.49 -56.24 23.92
N PRO A 185 39.29 -56.36 24.49
CA PRO A 185 38.55 -57.59 24.27
C PRO A 185 37.10 -57.36 23.81
N MET A 186 36.70 -58.19 22.84
CA MET A 186 35.35 -58.29 22.31
C MET A 186 34.33 -58.62 23.41
N ASN A 187 33.20 -57.92 23.40
CA ASN A 187 31.93 -58.49 23.83
C ASN A 187 30.91 -58.21 22.74
N ALA A 188 30.58 -59.26 21.99
CA ALA A 188 29.57 -59.25 20.96
C ALA A 188 28.19 -59.16 21.61
N VAL A 189 27.45 -58.09 21.31
CA VAL A 189 26.00 -58.08 21.50
C VAL A 189 25.36 -57.72 20.16
N ASP A 190 24.71 -58.72 19.61
CA ASP A 190 24.12 -58.79 18.28
C ASP A 190 22.73 -58.13 18.32
N PHE A 191 22.55 -57.01 17.62
CA PHE A 191 21.22 -56.43 17.40
C PHE A 191 20.99 -56.18 15.91
N LYS A 192 20.29 -57.17 15.35
CA LYS A 192 19.70 -57.31 14.02
C LYS A 192 18.83 -56.11 13.62
N TYR A 193 19.08 -55.53 12.44
CA TYR A 193 18.19 -54.56 11.80
C TYR A 193 17.31 -55.24 10.74
N GLU A 194 16.02 -54.90 10.73
CA GLU A 194 15.08 -55.26 9.67
C GLU A 194 14.75 -54.00 8.87
N LYS A 195 15.04 -54.03 7.57
CA LYS A 195 14.83 -52.91 6.65
C LYS A 195 13.41 -52.99 6.10
N VAL A 196 12.51 -52.15 6.58
CA VAL A 196 11.19 -51.96 5.96
C VAL A 196 11.32 -50.92 4.85
N ASN A 197 10.83 -51.27 3.66
CA ASN A 197 10.87 -50.44 2.47
C ASN A 197 9.44 -50.28 1.93
N VAL A 198 9.26 -49.25 1.10
CA VAL A 198 8.12 -49.03 0.16
C VAL A 198 6.83 -48.53 0.87
N THR A 199 6.02 -47.58 0.38
CA THR A 199 5.72 -47.13 -1.00
C THR A 199 5.16 -45.70 -0.98
N VAL A 200 5.41 -44.95 -2.04
CA VAL A 200 4.72 -43.70 -2.38
C VAL A 200 3.52 -44.06 -3.25
N ASP A 201 2.32 -43.61 -2.86
CA ASP A 201 1.16 -43.59 -3.74
C ASP A 201 0.70 -42.14 -3.97
N ASN A 202 0.51 -41.84 -5.25
CA ASN A 202 0.08 -40.56 -5.79
C ASN A 202 -1.45 -40.43 -5.80
N ASN A 203 -1.89 -39.20 -6.09
CA ASN A 203 -3.13 -38.80 -6.77
C ASN A 203 -4.16 -38.13 -5.88
N VAL A 204 -4.34 -36.82 -6.05
CA VAL A 204 -5.67 -36.21 -6.23
C VAL A 204 -5.51 -35.03 -7.20
N ALA A 205 -6.32 -35.06 -8.26
CA ALA A 205 -6.61 -33.94 -9.15
C ALA A 205 -7.81 -33.16 -8.60
N ASP A 206 -7.80 -31.84 -8.74
CA ASP A 206 -8.94 -30.95 -8.47
C ASP A 206 -8.84 -29.81 -9.51
N ASP A 207 -9.60 -29.91 -10.59
CA ASP A 207 -10.96 -29.39 -10.83
C ASP A 207 -10.99 -27.92 -11.24
N SER A 208 -11.71 -27.68 -12.32
CA SER A 208 -11.76 -26.40 -13.03
C SER A 208 -12.76 -25.48 -12.36
N MET A 209 -12.30 -24.31 -11.91
CA MET A 209 -13.18 -23.22 -11.54
C MET A 209 -12.99 -22.09 -12.56
N ARG A 210 -13.98 -21.94 -13.44
CA ARG A 210 -14.09 -20.80 -14.37
C ARG A 210 -14.43 -19.55 -13.55
N SER A 211 -13.37 -18.92 -13.06
CA SER A 211 -13.44 -17.66 -12.34
C SER A 211 -13.98 -16.57 -13.26
N SER A 212 -15.15 -16.03 -12.93
CA SER A 212 -15.58 -14.72 -13.44
C SER A 212 -14.88 -13.65 -12.60
N THR A 213 -13.57 -13.62 -12.71
CA THR A 213 -12.72 -12.58 -12.12
C THR A 213 -12.75 -11.38 -13.05
N CYS A 214 -12.86 -10.19 -12.46
CA CYS A 214 -12.24 -9.01 -13.05
C CYS A 214 -10.74 -9.35 -13.26
#